data_AF-A0A356AW82-F1
#
_entry.id   AF-A0A356AW82-F1
#
_cell.length_a   1.000
_cell.length_b   1.000
_cell.length_c   1.000
_cell.angle_alpha   90.00
_cell.angle_beta   90.00
_cell.angle_gamma   90.00
#
_symmetry.space_group_name_H-M   'P 1'
#
loop_
_entity.id
_entity.type
_entity.pdbx_description
1 polymer ?
#
loop_
_entity_poly.entity_id
_entity_poly.type
_entity_poly.pdbx_seq_one_letter_code
_entity_poly.pdbx_strand_id
1 'polypeptide(L)'
;MAYSFSCFFISNIFGKGKKYMKTVLFDLHKSLGGKMTDFHGWDLPIQFEGIVSEHLHVRSQAGIFDVSHMGEIVVKGPQSTEFLQYILTADVKNSYANQKAVYAILLNEEGKTVDDLIVYGIGPSEYLLVVNASNIQKV
;
A
#
# COMPACT_ATOMS: atom_id res chain seq x y z
N MET A 1 29.35 -8.20 9.36
CA MET A 1 28.20 -9.11 9.46
C MET A 1 27.19 -8.65 8.42
N ALA A 2 27.13 -9.30 7.25
CA ALA A 2 26.33 -8.86 6.13
C ALA A 2 24.90 -9.41 6.27
N TYR A 3 23.92 -8.53 6.45
CA TYR A 3 22.51 -8.91 6.47
C TYR A 3 22.04 -9.14 5.03
N SER A 4 21.75 -10.39 4.68
CA SER A 4 21.17 -10.74 3.39
C SER A 4 19.65 -10.53 3.47
N PHE A 5 19.17 -9.39 2.97
CA PHE A 5 17.75 -9.17 2.71
C PHE A 5 17.43 -9.66 1.31
N SER A 6 16.71 -10.78 1.17
CA SER A 6 16.17 -11.17 -0.13
C SER A 6 14.87 -10.38 -0.39
N CYS A 7 15.02 -9.22 -1.02
CA CYS A 7 13.89 -8.46 -1.56
C CYS A 7 13.57 -9.02 -2.96
N PHE A 8 12.42 -9.66 -3.15
CA PHE A 8 11.97 -10.09 -4.48
C PHE A 8 11.40 -8.88 -5.22
N PHE A 9 12.15 -8.37 -6.20
CA PHE A 9 11.71 -7.31 -7.11
C PHE A 9 10.73 -7.86 -8.15
N ILE A 10 9.54 -7.25 -8.28
CA ILE A 10 8.71 -7.37 -9.47
C ILE A 10 9.29 -6.44 -10.55
N SER A 11 9.66 -7.03 -11.68
CA SER A 11 10.25 -6.38 -12.84
C SER A 11 9.29 -5.41 -13.55
N ASN A 12 9.69 -4.15 -13.72
CA ASN A 12 8.98 -3.16 -14.52
C ASN A 12 9.53 -3.10 -15.95
N ILE A 13 8.64 -3.27 -16.94
CA ILE A 13 8.91 -3.17 -18.39
C ILE A 13 8.83 -1.70 -18.82
N PHE A 14 9.99 -1.08 -19.11
CA PHE A 14 10.08 0.29 -19.62
C PHE A 14 9.98 0.35 -21.15
N GLY A 15 9.00 1.12 -21.65
CA GLY A 15 8.90 1.59 -23.04
C GLY A 15 8.69 3.11 -23.04
N LYS A 16 9.28 3.82 -24.01
CA LYS A 16 9.29 5.30 -24.11
C LYS A 16 7.87 5.89 -24.27
N GLY A 17 7.60 6.94 -23.49
CA GLY A 17 6.30 7.59 -23.26
C GLY A 17 6.03 7.63 -21.75
N LYS A 18 5.32 8.61 -21.19
CA LYS A 18 4.88 8.55 -19.78
C LYS A 18 3.87 7.40 -19.66
N LYS A 19 4.39 6.18 -19.51
CA LYS A 19 3.60 4.95 -19.43
C LYS A 19 3.20 4.81 -17.97
N TYR A 20 1.99 5.25 -17.68
CA TYR A 20 1.38 5.03 -16.37
C TYR A 20 1.30 3.54 -16.06
N MET A 21 1.54 3.21 -14.80
CA MET A 21 1.30 1.86 -14.28
C MET A 21 -0.21 1.58 -14.29
N LYS A 22 -0.57 0.31 -14.42
CA LYS A 22 -1.98 -0.13 -14.54
C LYS A 22 -2.23 -1.24 -13.54
N THR A 23 -3.36 -1.19 -12.85
CA THR A 23 -3.80 -2.32 -12.03
C THR A 23 -4.29 -3.45 -12.93
N VAL A 24 -4.45 -4.64 -12.34
CA VAL A 24 -5.03 -5.80 -13.04
C VAL A 24 -6.48 -5.57 -13.48
N LEU A 25 -7.18 -4.62 -12.87
CA LEU A 25 -8.57 -4.26 -13.17
C LEU A 25 -8.69 -3.10 -14.17
N PHE A 26 -7.59 -2.62 -14.74
CA PHE A 26 -7.58 -1.47 -15.64
C PHE A 26 -8.58 -1.57 -16.81
N ASP A 27 -8.59 -2.70 -17.52
CA ASP A 27 -9.49 -2.88 -18.66
C ASP A 27 -10.97 -2.99 -18.21
N LEU A 28 -11.21 -3.56 -17.02
CA LEU A 28 -12.54 -3.59 -16.41
C LEU A 28 -13.02 -2.17 -16.12
N HIS A 29 -12.19 -1.32 -15.50
CA HIS A 29 -12.54 0.08 -15.21
C HIS A 29 -12.97 0.83 -16.47
N LYS A 30 -12.22 0.65 -17.57
CA LYS A 30 -12.57 1.25 -18.86
C LYS A 30 -13.89 0.75 -19.41
N SER A 31 -14.13 -0.56 -19.33
CA SER A 31 -15.38 -1.17 -19.81
C SER A 31 -16.61 -0.68 -19.03
N LEU A 32 -16.43 -0.32 -17.75
CA LEU A 32 -17.46 0.23 -16.87
C LEU A 32 -17.62 1.76 -17.03
N GLY A 33 -16.92 2.39 -17.97
CA GLY A 33 -17.01 3.85 -18.20
C GLY A 33 -16.21 4.70 -17.21
N GLY A 34 -15.25 4.11 -16.50
CA GLY A 34 -14.38 4.82 -15.57
C GLY A 34 -13.61 5.96 -16.24
N LYS A 35 -13.67 7.15 -15.66
CA LYS A 35 -12.89 8.31 -16.09
C LYS A 35 -11.47 8.19 -15.57
N MET A 36 -10.59 7.71 -16.43
CA MET A 36 -9.20 7.41 -16.08
C MET A 36 -8.35 8.70 -15.95
N THR A 37 -7.49 8.74 -14.94
CA THR A 37 -6.57 9.86 -14.68
C THR A 37 -5.22 9.37 -14.16
N ASP A 38 -4.21 10.22 -14.27
CA ASP A 38 -2.94 10.09 -13.56
C ASP A 38 -3.16 10.29 -12.06
N PHE A 39 -2.87 9.24 -11.28
CA PHE A 39 -2.81 9.27 -9.83
C PHE A 39 -1.46 8.73 -9.38
N HIS A 40 -0.51 9.62 -9.09
CA HIS A 40 0.85 9.27 -8.67
C HIS A 40 1.56 8.28 -9.61
N GLY A 41 1.37 8.42 -10.93
CA GLY A 41 1.98 7.53 -11.91
C GLY A 41 1.19 6.26 -12.23
N TRP A 42 0.01 6.08 -11.61
CA TRP A 42 -0.96 5.03 -11.96
C TRP A 42 -2.12 5.60 -12.79
N ASP A 43 -2.62 4.81 -13.73
CA ASP A 43 -3.80 5.13 -14.54
C ASP A 43 -5.04 4.52 -13.88
N LEU A 44 -5.78 5.33 -13.11
CA LEU A 44 -6.87 4.88 -12.24
C LEU A 44 -8.17 5.66 -12.52
N PRO A 45 -9.35 5.06 -12.29
CA PRO A 45 -10.62 5.76 -12.44
C PRO A 45 -10.80 6.76 -11.28
N ILE A 46 -10.97 8.06 -11.60
CA ILE A 46 -11.32 9.08 -10.59
C ILE A 46 -12.80 9.07 -10.21
N GLN A 47 -13.65 8.59 -11.14
CA GLN A 47 -15.09 8.43 -10.97
C GLN A 47 -15.64 7.56 -12.11
N PHE A 48 -16.83 7.01 -11.91
CA PHE A 48 -17.65 6.30 -12.91
C PHE A 48 -18.91 7.09 -13.25
N GLU A 49 -19.78 7.31 -12.27
CA GLU A 49 -21.06 8.02 -12.42
C GLU A 49 -20.99 9.47 -11.94
N GLY A 50 -20.13 9.76 -10.97
CA GLY A 50 -19.94 11.10 -10.42
C GLY A 50 -19.46 11.09 -8.97
N ILE A 51 -18.43 11.88 -8.66
CA ILE A 51 -17.79 11.91 -7.31
C ILE A 51 -18.81 12.05 -6.17
N VAL A 52 -19.76 12.98 -6.29
CA VAL A 52 -20.77 13.22 -5.24
C VAL A 52 -21.72 12.03 -5.09
N SER A 53 -22.17 11.45 -6.22
CA SER A 53 -23.07 10.30 -6.22
C SER A 53 -22.41 9.09 -5.57
N GLU A 54 -21.17 8.79 -5.98
CA GLU A 54 -20.38 7.66 -5.47
C GLU A 54 -20.07 7.81 -3.97
N HIS A 55 -19.72 9.03 -3.53
CA HIS A 55 -19.53 9.32 -2.11
C HIS A 55 -20.80 9.04 -1.29
N LEU A 56 -21.95 9.55 -1.74
CA LEU A 56 -23.23 9.33 -1.05
C LEU A 56 -23.64 7.86 -1.07
N HIS A 57 -23.35 7.14 -2.16
CA HIS A 57 -23.61 5.72 -2.28
C HIS A 57 -22.78 4.92 -1.25
N VAL A 58 -21.49 5.21 -1.08
CA VAL A 58 -20.65 4.56 -0.05
C VAL A 58 -21.17 4.84 1.37
N ARG A 59 -21.72 6.03 1.61
CA ARG A 59 -22.24 6.42 2.94
C ARG A 59 -23.59 5.80 3.27
N SER A 60 -24.42 5.56 2.26
CA SER A 60 -25.81 5.08 2.43
C SER A 60 -26.00 3.61 2.07
N GLN A 61 -25.05 3.01 1.36
CA GLN A 61 -25.09 1.65 0.83
C GLN A 61 -23.70 1.00 1.00
N ALA A 62 -23.07 0.56 -0.10
CA ALA A 62 -21.74 -0.04 -0.11
C ALA A 62 -20.95 0.49 -1.30
N GLY A 63 -19.62 0.59 -1.18
CA GLY A 63 -18.75 0.94 -2.30
C GLY A 63 -17.65 -0.09 -2.48
N ILE A 64 -17.23 -0.28 -3.73
CA ILE A 64 -16.08 -1.12 -4.09
C ILE A 64 -15.02 -0.20 -4.68
N PHE A 65 -13.80 -0.32 -4.18
CA PHE A 65 -12.66 0.48 -4.61
C PHE A 65 -11.53 -0.43 -5.06
N ASP A 66 -10.92 -0.12 -6.21
CA ASP A 66 -9.65 -0.71 -6.61
C ASP A 66 -8.51 0.06 -5.93
N VAL A 67 -7.95 -0.55 -4.88
CA VAL A 67 -6.78 -0.05 -4.15
C VAL A 67 -5.51 -0.86 -4.46
N SER A 68 -5.50 -1.65 -5.54
CA SER A 68 -4.37 -2.51 -5.90
C SER A 68 -3.10 -1.76 -6.35
N HIS A 69 -3.14 -0.43 -6.36
CA HIS A 69 -1.98 0.43 -6.60
C HIS A 69 -1.16 0.69 -5.33
N MET A 70 -1.69 0.36 -4.14
CA MET A 70 -0.98 0.45 -2.87
C MET A 70 0.20 -0.51 -2.84
N GLY A 71 1.25 -0.16 -2.09
CA GLY A 71 2.41 -1.04 -1.92
C GLY A 71 2.18 -2.09 -0.85
N GLU A 72 2.72 -3.28 -1.08
CA GLU A 72 2.68 -4.40 -0.15
C GLU A 72 4.11 -4.88 0.11
N ILE A 73 4.56 -4.78 1.37
CA ILE A 73 5.92 -5.17 1.79
C ILE A 73 5.81 -6.23 2.88
N VAL A 74 6.45 -7.38 2.66
CA VAL A 74 6.52 -8.45 3.67
C VAL A 74 7.82 -8.36 4.44
N VAL A 75 7.71 -8.21 5.76
CA VAL A 75 8.85 -8.21 6.70
C VAL A 75 8.80 -9.48 7.53
N LYS A 76 9.84 -10.32 7.44
CA LYS A 76 9.86 -11.63 8.09
C LYS A 76 11.22 -11.98 8.70
N GLY A 77 11.18 -12.82 9.74
CA GLY A 77 12.35 -13.38 10.41
C GLY A 77 12.39 -13.05 11.90
N PRO A 78 13.27 -13.70 12.67
CA PRO A 78 13.25 -13.63 14.14
C PRO A 78 13.34 -12.23 14.75
N GLN A 79 13.89 -11.26 14.02
CA GLN A 79 14.06 -9.87 14.46
C GLN A 79 13.04 -8.91 13.84
N SER A 80 12.05 -9.40 13.09
CA SER A 80 11.08 -8.53 12.40
C SER A 80 10.31 -7.65 13.37
N THR A 81 9.92 -8.18 14.53
CA THR A 81 9.22 -7.40 15.56
C THR A 81 10.10 -6.29 16.11
N GLU A 82 11.36 -6.58 16.48
CA GLU A 82 12.30 -5.59 17.01
C GLU A 82 12.58 -4.49 15.98
N PHE A 83 12.81 -4.88 14.72
CA PHE A 83 12.99 -3.96 13.61
C PHE A 83 11.79 -3.03 13.41
N LEU A 84 10.58 -3.57 13.37
CA LEU A 84 9.37 -2.75 13.20
C LEU A 84 9.12 -1.82 14.39
N GLN A 85 9.37 -2.28 15.62
CA GLN A 85 9.30 -1.42 16.82
C GLN A 85 10.32 -0.29 16.81
N TYR A 86 11.44 -0.47 16.11
CA TYR A 86 12.49 0.55 16.00
C TYR A 86 12.13 1.64 14.98
N ILE A 87 11.53 1.28 13.84
CA ILE A 87 11.27 2.22 12.74
C ILE A 87 9.86 2.84 12.76
N LEU A 88 8.90 2.22 13.45
CA LEU A 88 7.49 2.66 13.48
C LEU A 88 7.12 3.35 14.79
N THR A 89 6.16 4.26 14.72
CA THR A 89 5.65 4.99 15.88
C THR A 89 4.61 4.23 16.71
N ALA A 90 4.27 2.98 16.35
CA ALA A 90 3.19 2.22 16.98
C ALA A 90 3.64 0.81 17.41
N ASP A 91 3.03 0.28 18.47
CA ASP A 91 3.34 -1.07 18.97
C ASP A 91 2.68 -2.16 18.12
N VAL A 92 3.49 -2.92 17.40
CA VAL A 92 3.07 -4.03 16.53
C VAL A 92 3.31 -5.40 17.14
N LYS A 93 3.89 -5.51 18.34
CA LYS A 93 4.36 -6.77 18.92
C LYS A 93 3.29 -7.86 18.96
N ASN A 94 2.06 -7.48 19.29
CA ASN A 94 0.95 -8.41 19.47
C ASN A 94 -0.07 -8.35 18.32
N SER A 95 0.26 -7.75 17.17
CA SER A 95 -0.67 -7.61 16.05
C SER A 95 -1.15 -8.98 15.54
N TYR A 96 -0.25 -9.95 15.39
CA TYR A 96 -0.58 -11.32 14.98
C TYR A 96 -1.45 -12.04 16.03
N ALA A 97 -0.99 -12.07 17.29
CA ALA A 97 -1.71 -12.77 18.37
C ALA A 97 -3.13 -12.22 18.60
N ASN A 98 -3.31 -10.90 18.41
CA ASN A 98 -4.60 -10.24 18.56
C ASN A 98 -5.44 -10.23 17.28
N GLN A 99 -4.91 -10.71 16.15
CA GLN A 99 -5.54 -10.61 14.82
C GLN A 99 -5.94 -9.17 14.48
N LYS A 100 -5.04 -8.22 14.76
CA LYS A 100 -5.26 -6.78 14.55
C LYS A 100 -4.33 -6.21 13.50
N ALA A 101 -4.88 -5.31 12.72
CA ALA A 101 -4.12 -4.34 11.96
C ALA A 101 -3.73 -3.16 12.86
N VAL A 102 -2.55 -2.60 12.64
CA VAL A 102 -2.05 -1.44 13.39
C VAL A 102 -1.72 -0.33 12.41
N TYR A 103 -2.33 0.85 12.61
CA TYR A 103 -1.92 2.05 11.90
C TYR A 103 -0.64 2.60 12.51
N ALA A 104 0.36 2.90 11.69
CA ALA A 104 1.67 3.36 12.12
C ALA A 104 2.21 4.43 11.18
N ILE A 105 3.11 5.26 11.71
CA ILE A 105 3.85 6.24 10.92
C ILE A 105 5.30 5.77 10.84
N LEU A 106 5.88 5.79 9.64
CA LEU A 106 7.32 5.64 9.43
C LEU A 106 7.96 7.02 9.41
N LEU A 107 8.98 7.22 10.24
CA LEU A 107 9.73 8.47 10.31
C LEU A 107 11.14 8.29 9.75
N ASN A 108 11.74 9.38 9.27
CA ASN A 108 13.17 9.43 8.98
C ASN A 108 13.97 9.80 10.25
N GLU A 109 15.30 9.87 10.12
CA GLU A 109 16.22 10.20 11.23
C GLU A 109 15.98 11.60 11.83
N GLU A 110 15.35 12.51 11.10
CA GLU A 110 14.99 13.86 11.58
C GLU A 110 13.61 13.90 12.26
N GLY A 111 12.92 12.76 12.38
CA GLY A 111 11.56 12.68 12.94
C GLY A 111 10.46 13.16 11.98
N LYS A 112 10.75 13.34 10.69
CA LYS A 112 9.77 13.71 9.66
C LYS A 112 9.09 12.47 9.09
N THR A 113 7.80 12.59 8.78
CA THR A 113 7.03 11.51 8.16
C THR A 113 7.58 11.12 6.80
N VAL A 114 7.92 9.83 6.68
CA VAL A 114 8.27 9.19 5.41
C VAL A 114 6.99 8.70 4.73
N ASP A 115 6.16 7.96 5.48
CA ASP A 115 4.87 7.42 5.06
C ASP A 115 3.99 7.12 6.29
N ASP A 116 2.68 7.03 6.07
CA ASP A 116 1.77 6.36 6.99
C ASP A 116 1.28 5.03 6.39
N LEU A 117 1.14 4.01 7.24
CA LEU A 117 0.94 2.64 6.78
C LEU A 117 0.11 1.81 7.73
N ILE A 118 -0.38 0.67 7.23
CA ILE A 118 -1.07 -0.33 8.03
C ILE A 118 -0.19 -1.58 8.12
N VAL A 119 0.05 -2.05 9.34
CA VAL A 119 0.77 -3.28 9.64
C VAL A 119 -0.19 -4.38 10.02
N TYR A 120 -0.13 -5.50 9.31
CA TYR A 120 -0.81 -6.74 9.66
C TYR A 120 0.21 -7.75 10.18
N GLY A 121 -0.01 -8.29 11.37
CA GLY A 121 0.68 -9.50 11.80
C GLY A 121 0.06 -10.69 11.09
N ILE A 122 0.80 -11.36 10.22
CA ILE A 122 0.32 -12.51 9.42
C ILE A 122 0.99 -13.84 9.80
N GLY A 123 1.97 -13.79 10.70
CA GLY A 123 2.59 -14.95 11.34
C GLY A 123 3.37 -14.55 12.60
N PRO A 124 3.93 -15.51 13.36
CA PRO A 124 4.67 -15.24 14.61
C PRO A 124 5.87 -14.29 14.46
N SER A 125 6.45 -14.22 13.27
CA SER A 125 7.54 -13.28 12.94
C SER A 125 7.45 -12.87 11.47
N GLU A 126 6.22 -12.58 11.04
CA GLU A 126 5.90 -12.21 9.67
C GLU A 126 4.80 -11.16 9.67
N TYR A 127 5.07 -10.07 8.94
CA TYR A 127 4.25 -8.88 8.91
C TYR A 127 4.04 -8.43 7.46
N LEU A 128 2.82 -8.00 7.15
CA LEU A 128 2.49 -7.33 5.89
C LEU A 128 2.30 -5.83 6.17
N LEU A 129 3.08 -5.00 5.51
CA LEU A 129 2.96 -3.55 5.54
C LEU A 129 2.26 -3.10 4.26
N VAL A 130 1.16 -2.36 4.42
CA VAL A 130 0.45 -1.69 3.32
C VAL A 130 0.81 -0.22 3.33
N VAL A 131 1.52 0.23 2.29
CA VAL A 131 2.13 1.57 2.17
C VAL A 131 1.50 2.37 1.03
N ASN A 132 1.61 3.70 1.07
CA ASN A 132 1.05 4.54 0.02
C ASN A 132 1.76 4.30 -1.33
N ALA A 133 0.97 4.33 -2.41
CA ALA A 133 1.44 4.01 -3.76
C ALA A 133 2.63 4.87 -4.23
N SER A 134 2.69 6.14 -3.81
CA SER A 134 3.76 7.07 -4.18
C SER A 134 5.07 6.83 -3.41
N ASN A 135 5.02 6.10 -2.28
CA ASN A 135 6.14 5.93 -1.37
C ASN A 135 6.78 4.54 -1.41
N ILE A 136 6.29 3.63 -2.27
CA ILE A 136 6.78 2.23 -2.36
C ILE A 136 8.30 2.14 -2.51
N GLN A 137 8.92 3.01 -3.31
CA GLN A 137 10.39 3.00 -3.53
C GLN A 137 11.16 3.72 -2.42
N LYS A 138 10.48 4.50 -1.58
CA LYS A 138 11.06 5.32 -0.52
C LYS A 138 11.09 4.59 0.81
N VAL A 139 10.08 3.73 1.06
CA VAL A 139 9.97 2.82 2.21
C VAL A 139 10.88 1.62 2.00
#